data_AF-A0A0L7KMS2-F1
#
_entry.id   AF-A0A0L7KMS2-F1
#
_cell.length_a   1.000
_cell.length_b   1.000
_cell.length_c   1.000
_cell.angle_alpha   90.00
_cell.angle_beta   90.00
_cell.angle_gamma   90.00
#
_symmetry.space_group_name_H-M   'P 1'
#
loop_
_entity.id
_entity.type
_entity.pdbx_description
1 polymer ?
#
loop_
_entity_poly.entity_id
_entity_poly.type
_entity_poly.pdbx_seq_one_letter_code
_entity_poly.pdbx_strand_id
1 'polypeptide(L)'
;MTLSDFSQLKQQVVRTIVNSDSHSHLLQSLKEVFRESINSVRRFEKISTIGQLLNVLELRGLLSEDNVEPLKDIARKTDSSELLHKVNKYEDSHVPRDYGNYYGVSEKGNKTLLSETINSSPFESGMSKRKKDRMTRTVVEEIGSFWRDLARSLKIRECKIDEIDHNHRTLATKALKMMELFEERADQKK
;
A
#
# COMPACT_ATOMS: atom_id res chain seq x y z
N MET A 1 -24.54 -11.51 -1.12
CA MET A 1 -23.23 -10.99 -1.57
C MET A 1 -22.23 -12.12 -1.46
N THR A 2 -21.74 -12.65 -2.57
CA THR A 2 -20.71 -13.70 -2.57
C THR A 2 -19.37 -13.07 -2.20
N LEU A 3 -18.68 -13.62 -1.20
CA LEU A 3 -17.33 -13.19 -0.83
C LEU A 3 -16.37 -13.49 -2.00
N SER A 4 -15.42 -12.58 -2.29
CA SER A 4 -14.38 -12.86 -3.30
C SER A 4 -13.59 -14.12 -2.93
N ASP A 5 -13.11 -14.86 -3.92
CA ASP A 5 -12.39 -16.12 -3.72
C ASP A 5 -11.15 -15.91 -2.83
N PHE A 6 -10.46 -14.78 -2.98
CA PHE A 6 -9.39 -14.35 -2.09
C PHE A 6 -9.86 -14.15 -0.64
N SER A 7 -11.02 -13.54 -0.44
CA SER A 7 -11.58 -13.34 0.91
C SER A 7 -11.94 -14.66 1.58
N GLN A 8 -12.42 -15.64 0.79
CA GLN A 8 -12.67 -16.99 1.28
C GLN A 8 -11.37 -17.69 1.68
N LEU A 9 -10.32 -17.55 0.88
CA LEU A 9 -8.99 -18.09 1.16
C LEU A 9 -8.43 -17.55 2.48
N LYS A 10 -8.51 -16.23 2.70
CA LYS A 10 -8.12 -15.59 3.97
C LYS A 10 -8.90 -16.12 5.17
N GLN A 11 -10.23 -16.22 5.05
CA GLN A 11 -11.05 -16.78 6.13
C GLN A 11 -10.67 -18.22 6.44
N GLN A 12 -10.34 -19.01 5.42
CA GLN A 12 -9.92 -20.38 5.62
C GLN A 12 -8.58 -20.45 6.35
N VAL A 13 -7.61 -19.60 6.00
CA VAL A 13 -6.31 -19.49 6.70
C VAL A 13 -6.49 -19.13 8.17
N VAL A 14 -7.37 -18.19 8.46
CA VAL A 14 -7.69 -17.82 9.85
C VAL A 14 -8.30 -19.02 10.59
N ARG A 15 -9.25 -19.74 9.97
CA ARG A 15 -9.89 -20.91 10.59
C ARG A 15 -8.90 -22.04 10.86
N THR A 16 -8.02 -22.37 9.92
CA THR A 16 -7.02 -23.43 10.11
C THR A 16 -6.07 -23.12 11.26
N ILE A 17 -5.69 -21.85 11.41
CA ILE A 17 -4.76 -21.41 12.45
C ILE A 17 -5.45 -21.34 13.81
N VAL A 18 -6.70 -20.86 13.84
CA VAL A 18 -7.50 -20.81 15.08
C VAL A 18 -7.84 -22.23 15.57
N ASN A 19 -8.06 -23.18 14.66
CA ASN A 19 -8.33 -24.58 15.00
C ASN A 19 -7.08 -25.37 15.40
N SER A 20 -5.89 -24.78 15.31
CA SER A 20 -4.66 -25.42 15.80
C SER A 20 -4.50 -25.19 17.30
N ASP A 21 -4.28 -26.26 18.06
CA ASP A 21 -4.05 -26.18 19.52
C ASP A 21 -2.85 -25.28 19.90
N SER A 22 -1.93 -25.04 18.95
CA SER A 22 -0.73 -24.20 19.14
C SER A 22 -0.83 -22.82 18.48
N HIS A 23 -2.03 -22.26 18.38
CA HIS A 23 -2.28 -20.98 17.69
C HIS A 23 -1.39 -19.79 18.14
N SER A 24 -1.06 -19.68 19.44
CA SER A 24 -0.26 -18.58 20.01
C SER A 24 1.21 -18.70 19.66
N HIS A 25 1.77 -19.92 19.76
CA HIS A 25 3.14 -20.21 19.37
C HIS A 25 3.34 -20.08 17.86
N LEU A 26 2.36 -20.53 17.08
CA LEU A 26 2.35 -20.36 15.63
C LEU A 26 2.28 -18.89 15.24
N LEU A 27 1.39 -18.10 15.88
CA LEU A 27 1.31 -16.66 15.65
C LEU A 27 2.63 -15.96 15.97
N GLN A 28 3.27 -16.29 17.08
CA GLN A 28 4.57 -15.71 17.43
C GLN A 28 5.64 -16.08 16.41
N SER A 29 5.68 -17.34 15.97
CA SER A 29 6.60 -17.79 14.93
C SER A 29 6.37 -17.06 13.60
N LEU A 30 5.11 -16.85 13.21
CA LEU A 30 4.76 -16.10 12.00
C LEU A 30 5.12 -14.61 12.13
N LYS A 31 4.93 -14.03 13.32
CA LYS A 31 5.34 -12.65 13.58
C LYS A 31 6.84 -12.48 13.35
N GLU A 32 7.67 -13.40 13.85
CA GLU A 32 9.13 -13.36 13.61
C GLU A 32 9.48 -13.46 12.12
N VAL A 33 8.83 -14.36 11.37
CA VAL A 33 9.05 -14.50 9.91
C VAL A 33 8.79 -13.18 9.17
N PHE A 34 7.71 -12.49 9.54
CA PHE A 34 7.34 -11.21 8.90
C PHE A 34 7.90 -9.98 9.63
N ARG A 35 8.84 -10.15 10.58
CA ARG A 35 9.33 -9.03 11.40
C ARG A 35 10.00 -7.95 10.56
N GLU A 36 10.84 -8.36 9.61
CA GLU A 36 11.49 -7.46 8.66
C GLU A 36 10.48 -6.77 7.74
N SER A 37 9.45 -7.50 7.32
CA SER A 37 8.40 -7.02 6.42
C SER A 37 7.43 -6.04 7.11
N ILE A 38 7.17 -6.20 8.41
CA ILE A 38 6.35 -5.28 9.22
C ILE A 38 7.09 -3.95 9.43
N ASN A 39 8.42 -4.02 9.62
CA ASN A 39 9.33 -2.89 9.83
C ASN A 39 8.80 -1.85 10.85
N SER A 40 8.22 -2.34 11.95
CA SER A 40 7.65 -1.49 13.01
C SER A 40 7.47 -2.28 14.30
N VAL A 41 8.33 -2.01 15.28
CA VAL A 41 8.29 -2.65 16.62
C VAL A 41 6.93 -2.43 17.30
N ARG A 42 6.41 -1.19 17.25
CA ARG A 42 5.10 -0.86 17.84
C ARG A 42 3.93 -1.59 17.18
N ARG A 43 3.92 -1.75 15.85
CA ARG A 43 2.85 -2.52 15.17
C ARG A 43 3.02 -4.01 15.43
N PHE A 44 4.26 -4.50 15.46
CA PHE A 44 4.58 -5.89 15.78
C PHE A 44 4.03 -6.30 17.15
N GLU A 45 4.22 -5.48 18.18
CA GLU A 45 3.70 -5.75 19.52
C GLU A 45 2.16 -5.76 19.58
N LYS A 46 1.51 -4.85 18.83
CA LYS A 46 0.04 -4.74 18.81
C LYS A 46 -0.69 -5.88 18.11
N ILE A 47 0.01 -6.71 17.33
CA ILE A 47 -0.60 -7.86 16.65
C ILE A 47 -0.82 -8.98 17.66
N SER A 48 -2.09 -9.21 18.00
CA SER A 48 -2.55 -10.28 18.90
C SER A 48 -3.30 -11.41 18.18
N THR A 49 -3.66 -11.21 16.91
CA THR A 49 -4.39 -12.22 16.12
C THR A 49 -3.81 -12.39 14.71
N ILE A 50 -4.03 -13.57 14.12
CA ILE A 50 -3.63 -13.83 12.73
C ILE A 50 -4.34 -12.91 11.73
N GLY A 51 -5.61 -12.56 11.98
CA GLY A 51 -6.33 -11.60 11.15
C GLY A 51 -5.69 -10.22 11.15
N GLN A 52 -5.21 -9.75 12.31
CA GLN A 52 -4.45 -8.50 12.39
C GLN A 52 -3.12 -8.58 11.65
N LEU A 53 -2.42 -9.73 11.71
CA LEU A 53 -1.19 -9.94 10.95
C LEU A 53 -1.46 -9.85 9.44
N LEU A 54 -2.48 -10.54 8.93
CA LEU A 54 -2.89 -10.49 7.52
C LEU A 54 -3.24 -9.06 7.08
N ASN A 55 -4.03 -8.33 7.88
CA ASN A 55 -4.35 -6.93 7.60
C ASN A 55 -3.11 -6.03 7.55
N VAL A 56 -2.11 -6.28 8.41
CA VAL A 56 -0.85 -5.52 8.39
C VAL A 56 -0.07 -5.79 7.11
N LEU A 57 -0.03 -7.05 6.66
CA LEU A 57 0.63 -7.44 5.41
C LEU A 57 -0.07 -6.82 4.20
N GLU A 58 -1.41 -6.76 4.19
CA GLU A 58 -2.19 -6.07 3.16
C GLU A 58 -1.90 -4.57 3.11
N LEU A 59 -1.91 -3.90 4.26
CA LEU A 59 -1.61 -2.47 4.36
C LEU A 59 -0.18 -2.12 3.94
N ARG A 60 0.75 -3.09 3.93
CA ARG A 60 2.12 -2.93 3.46
C ARG A 60 2.29 -3.28 1.98
N GLY A 61 1.25 -3.77 1.31
CA GLY A 61 1.32 -4.25 -0.07
C GLY A 61 2.06 -5.58 -0.22
N LEU A 62 2.27 -6.32 0.87
CA LEU A 62 2.92 -7.63 0.85
C LEU A 62 1.93 -8.74 0.52
N LEU A 63 0.68 -8.55 0.93
CA LEU A 63 -0.42 -9.48 0.66
C LEU A 63 -1.48 -8.77 -0.19
N SER A 64 -1.83 -9.34 -1.33
CA SER A 64 -2.90 -8.85 -2.19
C SER A 64 -3.56 -10.01 -2.93
N GLU A 65 -4.62 -9.73 -3.70
CA GLU A 65 -5.26 -10.74 -4.56
C GLU A 65 -4.27 -11.31 -5.59
N ASP A 66 -3.31 -10.50 -6.03
CA ASP A 66 -2.28 -10.87 -7.01
C ASP A 66 -1.00 -11.42 -6.38
N ASN A 67 -0.76 -11.13 -5.09
CA ASN A 67 0.42 -11.58 -4.36
C ASN A 67 0.02 -12.39 -3.12
N VAL A 68 -0.02 -13.71 -3.31
CA VAL A 68 -0.40 -14.68 -2.28
C VAL A 68 0.80 -15.37 -1.60
N GLU A 69 2.04 -14.95 -1.88
CA GLU A 69 3.24 -15.53 -1.25
C GLU A 69 3.18 -15.56 0.28
N PRO A 70 2.74 -14.49 0.98
CA PRO A 70 2.63 -14.56 2.44
C PRO A 70 1.66 -15.65 2.93
N LEU A 71 0.63 -15.99 2.15
CA LEU A 71 -0.29 -17.08 2.49
C LEU A 71 0.37 -18.46 2.31
N LYS A 72 1.26 -18.62 1.32
CA LYS A 72 2.04 -19.86 1.14
C LYS A 72 3.02 -20.05 2.29
N ASP A 73 3.68 -18.99 2.73
CA ASP A 73 4.62 -19.06 3.86
C ASP A 73 3.91 -19.41 5.16
N ILE A 74 2.72 -18.86 5.37
CA ILE A 74 1.84 -19.23 6.48
C ILE A 74 1.42 -20.71 6.35
N ALA A 75 1.08 -21.19 5.16
CA ALA A 75 0.70 -22.58 4.91
C ALA A 75 1.83 -23.55 5.25
N ARG A 76 3.05 -23.25 4.75
CA ARG A 76 4.27 -24.02 5.02
C ARG A 76 4.57 -24.06 6.52
N LYS A 77 4.38 -22.95 7.22
CA LYS A 77 4.65 -22.89 8.67
C LYS A 77 3.62 -23.64 9.52
N THR A 78 2.41 -23.81 8.99
CA THR A 78 1.31 -24.52 9.65
C THR A 78 1.31 -26.01 9.28
N ASP A 79 2.26 -26.49 8.46
CA ASP A 79 2.32 -27.84 7.89
C ASP A 79 0.99 -28.31 7.25
N SER A 80 0.15 -27.37 6.82
CA SER A 80 -1.17 -27.67 6.27
C SER A 80 -1.08 -27.85 4.76
N SER A 81 -0.90 -29.10 4.34
CA SER A 81 -0.88 -29.49 2.93
C SER A 81 -2.16 -29.08 2.18
N GLU A 82 -3.32 -29.18 2.85
CA GLU A 82 -4.60 -28.77 2.26
C GLU A 82 -4.67 -27.26 1.99
N LEU A 83 -4.15 -26.46 2.91
CA LEU A 83 -4.14 -25.01 2.75
C LEU A 83 -3.17 -24.60 1.65
N LEU A 84 -1.98 -25.21 1.62
CA LEU A 84 -0.99 -24.96 0.58
C LEU A 84 -1.53 -25.29 -0.81
N HIS A 85 -2.19 -26.44 -0.96
CA HIS A 85 -2.81 -26.84 -2.22
C HIS A 85 -3.88 -25.83 -2.69
N LYS A 86 -4.69 -25.31 -1.77
CA LYS A 86 -5.72 -24.32 -2.09
C LYS A 86 -5.14 -22.96 -2.47
N VAL A 87 -4.07 -22.52 -1.81
CA VAL A 87 -3.36 -21.28 -2.17
C VAL A 87 -2.75 -21.41 -3.57
N ASN A 88 -2.10 -22.54 -3.87
CA ASN A 88 -1.54 -22.78 -5.20
C ASN A 88 -2.62 -22.86 -6.28
N LYS A 89 -3.73 -23.57 -6.00
CA LYS A 89 -4.88 -23.61 -6.92
C LYS A 89 -5.46 -22.23 -7.19
N TYR A 90 -5.54 -21.38 -6.16
CA TYR A 90 -5.97 -20.00 -6.32
C TYR A 90 -5.00 -19.25 -7.23
N GLU A 91 -3.69 -19.33 -6.99
CA GLU A 91 -2.67 -18.70 -7.83
C GLU A 91 -2.72 -19.17 -9.29
N ASP A 92 -2.88 -20.48 -9.53
CA ASP A 92 -2.96 -21.06 -10.88
C ASP A 92 -4.21 -20.59 -11.66
N SER A 93 -5.30 -20.30 -10.94
CA SER A 93 -6.56 -19.85 -11.53
C SER A 93 -6.74 -18.33 -11.51
N HIS A 94 -5.91 -17.62 -10.76
CA HIS A 94 -6.01 -16.18 -10.58
C HIS A 94 -5.45 -15.47 -11.81
N VAL A 95 -6.31 -14.72 -12.48
CA VAL A 95 -5.90 -13.80 -13.53
C VAL A 95 -5.63 -12.46 -12.87
N PRO A 96 -4.40 -11.93 -12.93
CA PRO A 96 -4.06 -10.65 -12.32
C PRO A 96 -5.03 -9.58 -12.78
N ARG A 97 -5.59 -8.82 -11.84
CA ARG A 97 -6.56 -7.81 -12.17
C ARG A 97 -5.83 -6.63 -12.79
N ASP A 98 -5.82 -6.57 -14.12
CA ASP A 98 -5.21 -5.44 -14.82
C ASP A 98 -6.10 -4.21 -14.62
N TYR A 99 -5.67 -3.31 -13.72
CA TYR A 99 -6.28 -1.99 -13.56
C TYR A 99 -5.83 -1.11 -14.73
N GLY A 100 -6.24 -1.50 -15.94
CA GLY A 100 -6.11 -0.70 -17.14
C GLY A 100 -6.74 0.66 -16.87
N ASN A 101 -5.94 1.72 -17.06
CA ASN A 101 -6.38 3.07 -16.81
C ASN A 101 -7.51 3.40 -17.82
N TYR A 102 -8.76 3.38 -17.38
CA TYR A 102 -9.94 3.53 -18.25
C TYR A 102 -9.98 4.89 -18.99
N TYR A 103 -9.26 5.87 -18.45
CA TYR A 103 -9.07 7.20 -19.05
C TYR A 103 -7.84 7.30 -19.96
N GLY A 104 -7.12 6.19 -20.18
CA GLY A 104 -5.94 6.07 -21.05
C GLY A 104 -6.27 5.62 -22.47
N VAL A 105 -7.51 5.82 -22.95
CA VAL A 105 -7.86 5.61 -24.36
C VAL A 105 -7.27 6.75 -25.18
N SER A 106 -5.99 6.63 -25.52
CA SER A 106 -5.48 7.25 -26.74
C SER A 106 -5.90 6.37 -27.90
N GLU A 107 -6.90 6.84 -28.65
CA GLU A 107 -7.25 6.30 -29.96
C GLU A 107 -6.05 6.40 -30.89
N LYS A 108 -5.20 5.37 -30.98
CA LYS A 108 -4.50 4.97 -32.22
C LYS A 108 -4.21 3.47 -32.19
N GLY A 109 -4.75 2.75 -33.17
CA GLY A 109 -4.58 1.32 -33.34
C GLY A 109 -3.12 0.91 -33.57
N ASN A 110 -2.73 -0.20 -32.95
CA ASN A 110 -2.32 -1.43 -33.64
C ASN A 110 -1.74 -2.40 -32.61
N LYS A 111 -2.37 -3.56 -32.51
CA LYS A 111 -1.88 -4.72 -31.76
C LYS A 111 -0.69 -5.32 -32.51
N THR A 112 0.55 -5.11 -32.07
CA THR A 112 1.64 -6.09 -32.24
C THR A 112 2.85 -5.73 -31.36
N LEU A 113 3.47 -6.77 -30.78
CA LEU A 113 4.78 -6.82 -30.11
C LEU A 113 4.89 -6.28 -28.66
N LEU A 114 4.52 -7.18 -27.74
CA LEU A 114 5.23 -7.39 -26.48
C LEU A 114 6.66 -7.84 -26.74
N SER A 115 7.57 -7.47 -25.83
CA SER A 115 9.02 -7.77 -25.80
C SER A 115 9.90 -6.83 -26.63
N GLU A 116 10.16 -5.63 -26.10
CA GLU A 116 11.51 -5.01 -26.14
C GLU A 116 11.61 -3.68 -25.35
N THR A 117 10.50 -3.09 -24.91
CA THR A 117 10.55 -1.81 -24.16
C THR A 117 10.55 -2.01 -22.63
N ILE A 118 11.57 -2.68 -22.09
CA ILE A 118 11.78 -2.79 -20.62
C ILE A 118 12.62 -1.63 -20.05
N ASN A 119 13.14 -0.71 -20.89
CA ASN A 119 14.11 0.30 -20.44
C ASN A 119 13.64 1.76 -20.45
N SER A 120 12.33 2.04 -20.49
CA SER A 120 11.82 3.38 -20.22
C SER A 120 10.72 3.31 -19.17
N SER A 121 11.07 3.71 -17.95
CA SER A 121 10.12 3.94 -16.87
C SER A 121 8.93 4.78 -17.38
N PRO A 122 7.68 4.27 -17.33
CA PRO A 122 6.50 5.05 -17.71
C PRO A 122 6.22 6.23 -16.76
N PHE A 123 7.09 6.42 -15.76
CA PHE A 123 7.07 7.54 -14.84
C PHE A 123 7.70 8.83 -15.41
N GLU A 124 8.33 8.76 -16.60
CA GLU A 124 8.95 9.93 -17.25
C GLU A 124 8.00 10.78 -18.11
N SER A 125 6.73 10.40 -18.25
CA SER A 125 5.73 11.37 -18.68
C SER A 125 5.44 12.30 -17.50
N GLY A 126 6.40 13.19 -17.21
CA GLY A 126 6.36 14.17 -16.15
C GLY A 126 4.96 14.78 -16.10
N MET A 127 4.29 14.59 -14.95
CA MET A 127 2.95 15.12 -14.75
C MET A 127 2.95 16.59 -15.16
N SER A 128 2.16 16.94 -16.19
CA SER A 128 2.07 18.31 -16.71
C SER A 128 1.88 19.27 -15.55
N LYS A 129 2.60 20.40 -15.54
CA LYS A 129 2.54 21.42 -14.47
C LYS A 129 1.08 21.77 -14.13
N ARG A 130 0.24 21.93 -15.15
CA ARG A 130 -1.21 22.16 -15.01
C ARG A 130 -1.95 21.08 -14.23
N LYS A 131 -1.55 19.80 -14.37
CA LYS A 131 -2.16 18.68 -13.66
C LYS A 131 -1.70 18.66 -12.19
N LYS A 132 -0.42 18.96 -11.93
CA LYS A 132 0.10 19.14 -10.56
C LYS A 132 -0.63 20.28 -9.85
N ASP A 133 -0.73 21.45 -10.48
CA ASP A 133 -1.41 22.62 -9.91
C ASP A 133 -2.86 22.33 -9.52
N ARG A 134 -3.59 21.57 -10.35
CA ARG A 134 -4.96 21.14 -10.04
C ARG A 134 -5.02 20.23 -8.83
N MET A 135 -4.12 19.24 -8.76
CA MET A 135 -4.06 18.33 -7.61
C MET A 135 -3.70 19.09 -6.33
N THR A 136 -2.71 19.98 -6.38
CA THR A 136 -2.31 20.81 -5.24
C THR A 136 -3.48 21.67 -4.76
N ARG A 137 -4.24 22.30 -5.67
CA ARG A 137 -5.42 23.09 -5.32
C ARG A 137 -6.48 22.25 -4.61
N THR A 138 -6.84 21.09 -5.16
CA THR A 138 -7.83 20.19 -4.54
C THR A 138 -7.40 19.74 -3.16
N VAL A 139 -6.12 19.39 -2.97
CA VAL A 139 -5.60 19.01 -1.65
C VAL A 139 -5.68 20.16 -0.66
N VAL A 140 -5.30 21.38 -1.07
CA VAL A 140 -5.34 22.57 -0.21
C VAL A 140 -6.76 22.92 0.24
N GLU A 141 -7.75 22.74 -0.64
CA GLU A 141 -9.16 23.01 -0.33
C GLU A 141 -9.76 21.97 0.63
N GLU A 142 -9.45 20.68 0.42
CA GLU A 142 -10.10 19.58 1.15
C GLU A 142 -9.40 19.17 2.46
N ILE A 143 -8.12 19.50 2.64
CA ILE A 143 -7.33 18.97 3.78
C ILE A 143 -7.73 19.53 5.15
N GLY A 144 -8.23 20.77 5.19
CA GLY A 144 -8.62 21.44 6.42
C GLY A 144 -7.52 21.46 7.49
N SER A 145 -7.83 21.00 8.70
CA SER A 145 -6.92 21.02 9.87
C SER A 145 -5.81 19.96 9.81
N PHE A 146 -5.91 18.96 8.93
CA PHE A 146 -4.95 17.85 8.84
C PHE A 146 -3.67 18.21 8.09
N TRP A 147 -3.50 19.46 7.66
CA TRP A 147 -2.33 19.90 6.90
C TRP A 147 -1.01 19.70 7.67
N ARG A 148 -1.02 19.74 9.01
CA ARG A 148 0.17 19.45 9.85
C ARG A 148 0.57 17.98 9.73
N ASP A 149 -0.39 17.05 9.71
CA ASP A 149 -0.11 15.62 9.59
C ASP A 149 0.42 15.29 8.19
N LEU A 150 -0.10 15.96 7.15
CA LEU A 150 0.47 15.89 5.81
C LEU A 150 1.89 16.46 5.77
N ALA A 151 2.16 17.59 6.42
CA ALA A 151 3.50 18.16 6.47
C ALA A 151 4.51 17.20 7.12
N ARG A 152 4.13 16.53 8.21
CA ARG A 152 4.95 15.50 8.87
C ARG A 152 5.17 14.28 7.97
N SER A 153 4.13 13.82 7.27
CA SER A 153 4.26 12.68 6.35
C SER A 153 5.15 13.00 5.15
N LEU A 154 5.15 14.25 4.70
CA LEU A 154 6.08 14.81 3.69
C LEU A 154 7.48 15.10 4.24
N LYS A 155 7.77 14.74 5.49
CA LYS A 155 9.07 14.90 6.17
C LYS A 155 9.54 16.36 6.20
N ILE A 156 8.62 17.30 6.33
CA ILE A 156 8.92 18.69 6.65
C ILE A 156 9.30 18.77 8.13
N ARG A 157 10.32 19.56 8.47
CA ARG A 157 10.79 19.69 9.87
C ARG A 157 9.72 20.37 10.72
N GLU A 158 9.51 19.93 11.95
CA GLU A 158 8.47 20.49 12.85
C GLU A 158 8.67 22.00 13.06
N CYS A 159 9.91 22.48 13.18
CA CYS A 159 10.19 23.91 13.28
C CYS A 159 9.66 24.73 12.08
N LYS A 160 9.65 24.15 10.87
CA LYS A 160 9.07 24.78 9.68
C LYS A 160 7.55 24.70 9.68
N ILE A 161 6.97 23.64 10.24
CA ILE A 161 5.52 23.52 10.41
C ILE A 161 5.02 24.60 11.37
N ASP A 162 5.72 24.82 12.48
CA ASP A 162 5.35 25.84 13.46
C ASP A 162 5.53 27.27 12.90
N GLU A 163 6.58 27.50 12.10
CA GLU A 163 6.77 28.76 11.37
C GLU A 163 5.60 29.04 10.40
N ILE A 164 5.15 28.03 9.65
CA ILE A 164 3.97 28.14 8.76
C ILE A 164 2.70 28.41 9.57
N ASP A 165 2.54 27.73 10.71
CA ASP A 165 1.36 27.87 11.57
C ASP A 165 1.25 29.29 12.16
N HIS A 166 2.39 29.90 12.48
CA HIS A 166 2.51 31.26 13.00
C HIS A 166 2.32 32.33 11.92
N ASN A 167 2.91 32.14 10.74
CA ASN A 167 2.95 33.16 9.69
C ASN A 167 1.65 33.24 8.86
N HIS A 168 0.81 32.21 8.90
CA HIS A 168 -0.40 32.15 8.10
C HIS A 168 -1.65 32.01 8.99
N ARG A 169 -2.71 32.76 8.67
CA ARG A 169 -3.95 32.72 9.47
C ARG A 169 -4.92 31.63 9.04
N THR A 170 -5.03 31.38 7.73
CA THR A 170 -6.02 30.44 7.20
C THR A 170 -5.43 29.05 6.94
N LEU A 171 -6.25 28.01 7.09
CA LEU A 171 -5.83 26.62 6.85
C LEU A 171 -5.38 26.40 5.40
N ALA A 172 -6.11 26.98 4.44
CA ALA A 172 -5.75 26.91 3.02
C ALA A 172 -4.37 27.53 2.76
N THR A 173 -4.07 28.71 3.32
CA THR A 173 -2.75 29.33 3.16
C THR A 173 -1.62 28.51 3.80
N LYS A 174 -1.89 27.84 4.93
CA LYS A 174 -0.93 26.96 5.60
C LYS A 174 -0.62 25.74 4.73
N ALA A 175 -1.65 25.07 4.23
CA ALA A 175 -1.53 23.92 3.34
C ALA A 175 -0.83 24.29 2.02
N LEU A 176 -1.14 25.45 1.45
CA LEU A 176 -0.51 25.93 0.23
C LEU A 176 0.99 26.18 0.43
N LYS A 177 1.37 26.90 1.49
CA LYS A 177 2.79 27.16 1.79
C LYS A 177 3.58 25.87 2.06
N MET A 178 2.94 24.93 2.75
CA MET A 178 3.49 23.60 2.99
C MET A 178 3.77 22.85 1.68
N MET A 179 2.83 22.89 0.72
CA MET A 179 3.00 22.27 -0.60
C MET A 179 4.10 22.94 -1.43
N GLU A 180 4.18 24.28 -1.43
CA GLU A 180 5.27 25.02 -2.09
C GLU A 180 6.65 24.65 -1.54
N LEU A 181 6.78 24.53 -0.22
CA LEU A 181 8.03 24.11 0.42
C LEU A 181 8.43 22.68 0.05
N PHE A 182 7.43 21.81 -0.15
CA PHE A 182 7.68 20.46 -0.64
C PHE A 182 8.13 20.45 -2.10
N GLU A 183 7.50 21.26 -2.96
CA GLU A 183 7.87 21.39 -4.38
C GLU A 183 9.29 21.94 -4.55
N GLU A 184 9.64 23.00 -3.82
CA GLU A 184 10.99 23.58 -3.85
C GLU A 184 12.06 22.54 -3.47
N ARG A 185 11.79 21.75 -2.42
CA ARG A 185 12.68 20.66 -2.01
C ARG A 185 12.73 19.52 -3.02
N ALA A 186 11.63 19.22 -3.69
CA ALA A 186 11.55 18.16 -4.69
C ALA A 186 12.30 18.53 -5.97
N ASP A 187 12.22 19.80 -6.39
CA ASP A 187 12.89 20.31 -7.60
C ASP A 187 14.39 20.58 -7.40
N GLN A 188 14.85 20.82 -6.16
CA GLN A 188 16.28 21.00 -5.83
C GLN A 188 17.16 19.76 -6.02
N LYS A 189 16.57 18.58 -6.28
CA LYS A 189 17.31 17.33 -6.53
C LYS A 189 17.49 17.04 -8.03
N LYS A 190 17.75 18.06 -8.82
CA LYS A 190 18.14 17.94 -10.23
C LYS A 190 19.60 18.31 -10.42
#